data_AF-A0A0G0UGQ1-F1
#
_entry.id   AF-A0A0G0UGQ1-F1
#
_cell.length_a   1.000
_cell.length_b   1.000
_cell.length_c   1.000
_cell.angle_alpha   90.00
_cell.angle_beta   90.00
_cell.angle_gamma   90.00
#
_symmetry.space_group_name_H-M   'P 1'
#
loop_
_entity.id
_entity.type
_entity.pdbx_description
1 polymer ?
#
loop_
_entity_poly.entity_id
_entity_poly.type
_entity_poly.pdbx_seq_one_letter_code
_entity_poly.pdbx_strand_id
1 'polypeptide(L)'
;MLIVFIFTIGINLLGNFADFLESIFESSDASQNSESAPVTPIIDTLPASTNQERIKVAGFSGNAAKVEIYLDLREVSEVETSDGRFEFNDFLLSRGENKISLKAINNNGDSSDFSKVATIFLDMEPPELQIDSPSDGQHFSGNNRVKITGKTEATAQVFAHGFLANVDANGEFEVTIPLEVEGENKIEIKAVDDAGNTETKELKLHFKK
;
A
#
# COMPACT_ATOMS: atom_id res chain seq x y z
N MET A 1 42.77 34.24 64.91
CA MET A 1 43.75 33.24 65.39
C MET A 1 43.47 31.96 64.60
N LEU A 2 43.99 31.90 63.36
CA LEU A 2 45.23 31.17 63.01
C LEU A 2 44.81 29.74 62.57
N ILE A 3 44.59 29.48 61.28
CA ILE A 3 45.60 28.96 60.32
C ILE A 3 46.51 27.89 60.97
N VAL A 4 46.73 26.81 60.22
CA VAL A 4 47.67 25.70 60.50
C VAL A 4 47.10 24.56 61.33
N PHE A 5 46.44 23.63 60.63
CA PHE A 5 46.71 22.19 60.82
C PHE A 5 46.65 21.50 59.45
N ILE A 6 47.47 22.01 58.52
CA ILE A 6 47.94 21.28 57.34
C ILE A 6 49.41 20.97 57.64
N PHE A 7 49.87 19.79 57.20
CA PHE A 7 51.16 19.16 57.45
C PHE A 7 51.20 18.20 58.64
N THR A 8 50.80 16.96 58.40
CA THR A 8 51.66 15.77 58.56
C THR A 8 50.95 14.47 58.18
N ILE A 9 50.19 14.45 57.09
CA ILE A 9 49.76 13.20 56.43
C ILE A 9 49.92 13.37 54.92
N GLY A 10 51.10 13.00 54.43
CA GLY A 10 51.27 12.26 53.18
C GLY A 10 50.93 12.95 51.87
N ILE A 11 51.93 13.58 51.26
CA ILE A 11 51.99 14.03 49.85
C ILE A 11 51.97 12.85 48.85
N ASN A 12 51.74 11.61 49.29
CA ASN A 12 51.59 10.43 48.42
C ASN A 12 50.16 10.19 47.89
N LEU A 13 49.21 11.08 48.21
CA LEU A 13 47.83 11.01 47.72
C LEU A 13 47.55 11.94 46.53
N LEU A 14 48.51 12.78 46.10
CA LEU A 14 48.30 13.66 44.94
C LEU A 14 48.53 12.95 43.60
N GLY A 15 49.45 11.98 43.52
CA GLY A 15 49.72 11.23 42.28
C GLY A 15 48.51 10.42 41.81
N ASN A 16 47.93 9.63 42.73
CA ASN A 16 46.74 8.83 42.44
C ASN A 16 45.47 9.67 42.28
N PHE A 17 45.44 10.90 42.79
CA PHE A 17 44.32 11.82 42.59
C PHE A 17 44.38 12.49 41.21
N ALA A 18 45.58 12.75 40.67
CA ALA A 18 45.74 13.21 39.29
C ALA A 18 45.32 12.12 38.30
N ASP A 19 45.74 10.87 38.49
CA ASP A 19 45.32 9.74 37.64
C ASP A 19 43.80 9.46 37.74
N PHE A 20 43.22 9.63 38.93
CA PHE A 20 41.78 9.52 39.15
C PHE A 20 40.98 10.67 38.54
N LEU A 21 41.50 11.90 38.59
CA LEU A 21 40.90 13.04 37.91
C LEU A 21 41.08 12.92 36.38
N GLU A 22 42.20 12.40 35.89
CA GLU A 22 42.43 12.14 34.46
C GLU A 22 41.47 11.05 33.95
N SER A 23 41.22 9.98 34.71
CA SER A 23 40.17 8.99 34.39
C SER A 23 38.74 9.56 34.37
N ILE A 24 38.42 10.52 35.24
CA ILE A 24 37.09 11.18 35.30
C ILE A 24 36.95 12.26 34.21
N PHE A 25 38.04 12.91 33.80
CA PHE A 25 38.01 13.93 32.74
C PHE A 25 38.29 13.37 31.33
N GLU A 26 39.04 12.26 31.17
CA GLU A 26 39.24 11.53 29.89
C GLU A 26 37.99 10.80 29.43
N SER A 27 37.03 10.50 30.33
CA SER A 27 35.74 9.93 29.95
C SER A 27 34.73 10.97 29.44
N SER A 28 35.12 12.25 29.33
CA SER A 28 34.29 13.31 28.74
C SER A 28 34.65 13.69 27.30
N ASP A 29 35.38 12.83 26.59
CA ASP A 29 35.49 12.86 25.11
C ASP A 29 34.80 11.65 24.46
N ALA A 30 33.81 11.06 25.13
CA ALA A 30 32.76 10.38 24.41
C ALA A 30 31.77 11.46 23.92
N SER A 31 32.00 11.97 22.71
CA SER A 31 30.87 12.43 21.89
C SER A 31 29.97 11.22 21.64
N GLN A 32 29.15 10.88 22.64
CA GLN A 32 27.95 10.08 22.45
C GLN A 32 27.02 10.96 21.62
N ASN A 33 27.24 10.98 20.30
CA ASN A 33 26.15 11.17 19.36
C ASN A 33 25.24 9.95 19.56
N SER A 34 24.46 9.96 20.64
CA SER A 34 23.28 9.12 20.73
C SER A 34 22.34 9.67 19.68
N GLU A 35 22.49 9.18 18.45
CA GLU A 35 21.59 9.50 17.36
C GLU A 35 20.20 9.16 17.86
N SER A 36 19.31 10.15 17.94
CA SER A 36 17.95 9.92 18.39
C SER A 36 17.31 8.83 17.54
N ALA A 37 16.41 8.03 18.14
CA ALA A 37 15.65 7.02 17.40
C ALA A 37 15.15 7.60 16.06
N PRO A 38 15.24 6.83 14.95
CA PRO A 38 14.91 7.34 13.64
C PRO A 38 13.43 7.75 13.57
N VAL A 39 13.11 8.61 12.60
CA VAL A 39 11.72 9.04 12.38
C VAL A 39 10.87 7.85 11.93
N THR A 40 9.63 7.77 12.42
CA THR A 40 8.65 6.76 11.98
C THR A 40 8.43 6.85 10.46
N PRO A 41 8.56 5.73 9.71
CA PRO A 41 8.31 5.73 8.28
C PRO A 41 6.87 6.09 7.91
N ILE A 42 6.71 6.69 6.73
CA ILE A 42 5.42 6.96 6.10
C ILE A 42 5.38 6.19 4.78
N ILE A 43 4.36 5.34 4.62
CA ILE A 43 4.09 4.60 3.39
C ILE A 43 3.38 5.53 2.39
N ASP A 44 3.85 5.60 1.15
CA ASP A 44 3.14 6.25 0.05
C ASP A 44 1.77 5.57 -0.14
N THR A 45 0.75 6.30 -0.59
CA THR A 45 -0.61 5.75 -0.70
C THR A 45 -0.65 4.47 -1.56
N LEU A 46 -1.16 3.39 -0.97
CA LEU A 46 -1.45 2.14 -1.66
C LEU A 46 -2.92 2.10 -2.11
N PRO A 47 -3.26 1.38 -3.19
CA PRO A 47 -4.66 1.12 -3.52
C PRO A 47 -5.33 0.27 -2.43
N ALA A 48 -6.65 0.39 -2.31
CA ALA A 48 -7.41 -0.42 -1.35
C ALA A 48 -7.42 -1.91 -1.73
N SER A 49 -7.42 -2.21 -3.03
CA SER A 49 -7.46 -3.54 -3.62
C SER A 49 -6.54 -3.64 -4.84
N THR A 50 -6.07 -4.83 -5.15
CA THR A 50 -5.29 -5.11 -6.35
C THR A 50 -5.43 -6.58 -6.75
N ASN A 51 -5.27 -6.87 -8.04
CA ASN A 51 -5.10 -8.22 -8.57
C ASN A 51 -3.65 -8.63 -8.82
N GLN A 52 -2.69 -7.80 -8.40
CA GLN A 52 -1.27 -8.10 -8.49
C GLN A 52 -0.77 -8.71 -7.18
N GLU A 53 -0.27 -9.95 -7.23
CA GLU A 53 0.33 -10.59 -6.05
C GLU A 53 1.57 -9.86 -5.53
N ARG A 54 2.20 -9.05 -6.38
CA ARG A 54 3.43 -8.30 -6.07
C ARG A 54 3.20 -6.82 -6.31
N ILE A 55 3.49 -6.03 -5.28
CA ILE A 55 3.34 -4.57 -5.33
C ILE A 55 4.63 -3.85 -4.95
N LYS A 56 4.70 -2.59 -5.33
CA LYS A 56 5.69 -1.64 -4.83
C LYS A 56 5.23 -1.06 -3.50
N VAL A 57 6.08 -1.15 -2.48
CA VAL A 57 5.95 -0.45 -1.20
C VAL A 57 7.06 0.58 -1.11
N ALA A 58 6.70 1.85 -1.11
CA ALA A 58 7.65 2.97 -1.09
C ALA A 58 7.18 4.03 -0.09
N GLY A 59 8.08 4.96 0.24
CA GLY A 59 7.73 6.01 1.18
C GLY A 59 8.91 6.85 1.66
N PHE A 60 8.69 7.55 2.77
CA PHE A 60 9.68 8.40 3.43
C PHE A 60 10.07 7.82 4.79
N SER A 61 11.36 7.81 5.10
CA SER A 61 11.91 7.30 6.37
C SER A 61 12.98 8.23 6.98
N GLY A 62 13.15 9.44 6.44
CA GLY A 62 14.11 10.40 6.96
C GLY A 62 15.54 9.87 6.91
N ASN A 63 16.36 10.13 7.93
CA ASN A 63 17.76 9.70 7.98
C ASN A 63 17.95 8.23 8.43
N ALA A 64 16.89 7.41 8.44
CA ALA A 64 17.04 5.98 8.70
C ALA A 64 18.04 5.36 7.73
N ALA A 65 18.77 4.33 8.13
CA ALA A 65 19.69 3.59 7.26
C ALA A 65 18.95 2.50 6.46
N LYS A 66 17.97 1.85 7.11
CA LYS A 66 17.08 0.86 6.48
C LYS A 66 15.67 0.94 7.05
N VAL A 67 14.74 0.32 6.34
CA VAL A 67 13.35 0.14 6.74
C VAL A 67 13.03 -1.34 6.76
N GLU A 68 12.56 -1.83 7.90
CA GLU A 68 11.99 -3.17 8.05
C GLU A 68 10.50 -3.14 7.69
N ILE A 69 10.07 -4.10 6.89
CA ILE A 69 8.71 -4.22 6.37
C ILE A 69 8.04 -5.43 7.03
N TYR A 70 6.87 -5.19 7.63
CA TYR A 70 6.10 -6.17 8.36
C TYR A 70 4.76 -6.43 7.65
N LEU A 71 4.41 -7.70 7.50
CA LEU A 71 3.09 -8.18 7.09
C LEU A 71 2.43 -8.87 8.28
N ASP A 72 1.29 -8.36 8.73
CA ASP A 72 0.56 -8.86 9.91
C ASP A 72 1.47 -8.96 11.15
N LEU A 73 2.27 -7.91 11.39
CA LEU A 73 3.24 -7.79 12.49
C LEU A 73 4.43 -8.78 12.46
N ARG A 74 4.56 -9.57 11.39
CA ARG A 74 5.74 -10.39 11.14
C ARG A 74 6.65 -9.67 10.15
N GLU A 75 7.91 -9.54 10.50
CA GLU A 75 8.93 -9.02 9.59
C GLU A 75 9.06 -9.96 8.39
N VAL A 76 8.99 -9.40 7.18
CA VAL A 76 9.04 -10.16 5.93
C VAL A 76 10.15 -9.69 4.99
N SER A 77 10.63 -8.46 5.17
CA SER A 77 11.67 -7.88 4.32
C SER A 77 12.32 -6.66 4.98
N GLU A 78 13.44 -6.23 4.44
CA GLU A 78 14.09 -4.97 4.76
C GLU A 78 14.60 -4.30 3.48
N VAL A 79 14.70 -2.97 3.50
CA VAL A 79 15.16 -2.18 2.37
C VAL A 79 16.03 -1.02 2.83
N GLU A 80 17.16 -0.81 2.17
CA GLU A 80 18.03 0.35 2.42
C GLU A 80 17.34 1.63 1.99
N THR A 81 17.64 2.71 2.70
CA THR A 81 17.13 4.03 2.35
C THR A 81 18.13 4.77 1.46
N SER A 82 17.62 5.64 0.61
CA SER A 82 18.42 6.59 -0.18
C SER A 82 17.72 7.92 -0.22
N ASP A 83 18.44 9.01 0.06
CA ASP A 83 17.92 10.38 0.05
C ASP A 83 16.63 10.55 0.89
N GLY A 84 16.59 9.81 2.01
CA GLY A 84 15.48 9.79 2.96
C GLY A 84 14.21 9.06 2.52
N ARG A 85 14.29 8.32 1.42
CA ARG A 85 13.21 7.48 0.90
C ARG A 85 13.62 6.01 0.89
N PHE A 86 12.62 5.15 0.79
CA PHE A 86 12.81 3.72 0.56
C PHE A 86 11.89 3.26 -0.57
N GLU A 87 12.28 2.19 -1.25
CA GLU A 87 11.51 1.58 -2.32
C GLU A 87 11.75 0.08 -2.39
N PHE A 88 10.70 -0.70 -2.17
CA PHE A 88 10.70 -2.15 -2.30
C PHE A 88 9.69 -2.57 -3.36
N ASN A 89 10.18 -3.05 -4.51
CA ASN A 89 9.36 -3.27 -5.71
C ASN A 89 8.65 -4.63 -5.77
N ASP A 90 8.98 -5.56 -4.88
CA ASP A 90 8.57 -6.96 -5.00
C ASP A 90 7.89 -7.49 -3.71
N PHE A 91 7.02 -6.68 -3.13
CA PHE A 91 6.28 -7.06 -1.93
C PHE A 91 5.19 -8.05 -2.24
N LEU A 92 5.37 -9.28 -1.76
CA LEU A 92 4.42 -10.38 -1.96
C LEU A 92 3.25 -10.28 -0.99
N LEU A 93 2.04 -10.17 -1.54
CA LEU A 93 0.79 -10.19 -0.80
C LEU A 93 0.29 -11.63 -0.57
N SER A 94 -0.41 -11.82 0.54
CA SER A 94 -1.26 -12.99 0.79
C SER A 94 -2.66 -12.73 0.24
N ARG A 95 -3.40 -13.78 -0.10
CA ARG A 95 -4.80 -13.67 -0.54
C ARG A 95 -5.65 -12.98 0.53
N GLY A 96 -6.55 -12.08 0.10
CA GLY A 96 -7.41 -11.31 1.00
C GLY A 96 -6.70 -10.13 1.65
N GLU A 97 -7.01 -9.85 2.92
CA GLU A 97 -6.51 -8.69 3.66
C GLU A 97 -5.00 -8.80 3.97
N ASN A 98 -4.24 -7.73 3.68
CA ASN A 98 -2.83 -7.60 4.03
C ASN A 98 -2.61 -6.32 4.84
N LYS A 99 -2.02 -6.44 6.03
CA LYS A 99 -1.68 -5.29 6.90
C LYS A 99 -0.20 -5.03 6.89
N ILE A 100 0.20 -3.97 6.18
CA ILE A 100 1.59 -3.58 6.01
C ILE A 100 1.91 -2.49 7.05
N SER A 101 3.00 -2.70 7.79
CA SER A 101 3.54 -1.70 8.72
C SER A 101 5.07 -1.71 8.65
N LEU A 102 5.68 -0.58 8.98
CA LEU A 102 7.12 -0.37 8.81
C LEU A 102 7.79 0.08 10.11
N LYS A 103 9.08 -0.22 10.23
CA LYS A 103 9.98 0.41 11.20
C LYS A 103 11.22 0.93 10.50
N ALA A 104 11.71 2.07 10.96
CA ALA A 104 13.01 2.59 10.54
C ALA A 104 14.10 2.11 11.50
N ILE A 105 15.29 1.84 10.97
CA ILE A 105 16.49 1.50 11.74
C ILE A 105 17.62 2.45 11.33
N ASN A 106 18.28 3.10 12.29
CA ASN A 106 19.43 3.96 12.03
C ASN A 106 20.75 3.15 11.94
N ASN A 107 21.88 3.81 11.70
CA ASN A 107 23.18 3.13 11.60
C ASN A 107 23.66 2.52 12.94
N ASN A 108 23.12 3.00 14.07
CA ASN A 108 23.45 2.51 15.40
C ASN A 108 22.57 1.31 15.82
N GLY A 109 21.55 0.96 15.02
CA GLY A 109 20.61 -0.13 15.29
C GLY A 109 19.38 0.28 16.11
N ASP A 110 19.19 1.56 16.42
CA ASP A 110 17.98 2.03 17.10
C ASP A 110 16.78 1.98 16.14
N SER A 111 15.63 1.60 16.68
CA SER A 111 14.38 1.44 15.93
C SER A 111 13.35 2.51 16.29
N SER A 112 12.53 2.89 15.30
CA SER A 112 11.37 3.76 15.51
C SER A 112 10.11 2.98 15.97
N ASP A 113 9.08 3.73 16.35
CA ASP A 113 7.72 3.17 16.45
C ASP A 113 7.22 2.68 15.08
N PHE A 114 6.24 1.77 15.10
CA PHE A 114 5.58 1.33 13.87
C PHE A 114 4.91 2.48 13.12
N SER A 115 4.98 2.43 11.79
CA SER A 115 4.17 3.28 10.92
C SER A 115 2.67 3.07 11.15
N LYS A 116 1.86 3.98 10.59
CA LYS A 116 0.43 3.67 10.37
C LYS A 116 0.33 2.39 9.53
N VAL A 117 -0.64 1.55 9.86
CA VAL A 117 -0.94 0.33 9.11
C VAL A 117 -1.58 0.73 7.77
N ALA A 118 -0.99 0.27 6.67
CA ALA A 118 -1.61 0.31 5.36
C ALA A 118 -2.29 -1.04 5.10
N THR A 119 -3.59 -1.00 4.80
CA THR A 119 -4.36 -2.20 4.45
C THR A 119 -4.57 -2.26 2.95
N ILE A 120 -4.27 -3.40 2.34
CA ILE A 120 -4.56 -3.69 0.93
C ILE A 120 -5.17 -5.09 0.81
N PHE A 121 -6.16 -5.24 -0.06
CA PHE A 121 -6.78 -6.53 -0.38
C PHE A 121 -6.22 -7.09 -1.69
N LEU A 122 -5.67 -8.31 -1.65
CA LEU A 122 -5.38 -9.07 -2.86
C LEU A 122 -6.61 -9.84 -3.28
N ASP A 123 -7.18 -9.45 -4.42
CA ASP A 123 -8.30 -10.12 -5.07
C ASP A 123 -7.96 -10.40 -6.53
N MET A 124 -8.05 -11.66 -6.94
CA MET A 124 -7.74 -12.08 -8.31
C MET A 124 -8.91 -12.84 -8.95
N GLU A 125 -10.10 -12.75 -8.34
CA GLU A 125 -11.31 -13.35 -8.88
C GLU A 125 -12.01 -12.33 -9.79
N PRO A 126 -12.34 -12.68 -11.04
CA PRO A 126 -13.14 -11.80 -11.89
C PRO A 126 -14.52 -11.53 -11.27
N PRO A 127 -15.08 -10.32 -11.46
CA PRO A 127 -16.42 -10.03 -11.00
C PRO A 127 -17.44 -10.92 -11.70
N GLU A 128 -18.50 -11.29 -10.99
CA GLU A 128 -19.67 -11.92 -11.63
C GLU A 128 -20.24 -10.99 -12.71
N LEU A 129 -20.67 -11.56 -13.84
CA LEU A 129 -21.35 -10.81 -14.90
C LEU A 129 -22.45 -11.66 -15.52
N GLN A 130 -23.70 -11.25 -15.32
CA GLN A 130 -24.90 -11.87 -15.89
C GLN A 130 -25.65 -10.84 -16.73
N ILE A 131 -26.16 -11.27 -17.88
CA ILE A 131 -27.02 -10.46 -18.76
C ILE A 131 -28.43 -11.05 -18.65
N ASP A 132 -29.39 -10.25 -18.21
CA ASP A 132 -30.77 -10.68 -18.02
C ASP A 132 -31.65 -10.34 -19.23
N SER A 133 -31.40 -9.17 -19.83
CA SER A 133 -32.10 -8.74 -21.03
C SER A 133 -31.21 -7.79 -21.83
N PRO A 134 -31.28 -7.80 -23.16
CA PRO A 134 -32.02 -8.76 -23.99
C PRO A 134 -31.37 -10.15 -24.01
N SER A 135 -32.12 -11.15 -24.50
CA SER A 135 -31.56 -12.48 -24.73
C SER A 135 -30.65 -12.49 -25.96
N ASP A 136 -29.66 -13.39 -25.97
CA ASP A 136 -28.81 -13.59 -27.15
C ASP A 136 -29.63 -13.93 -28.40
N GLY A 137 -29.28 -13.30 -29.53
CA GLY A 137 -29.99 -13.40 -30.81
C GLY A 137 -31.31 -12.62 -30.89
N GLN A 138 -31.66 -11.80 -29.89
CA GLN A 138 -32.95 -11.07 -29.92
C GLN A 138 -33.02 -10.06 -31.07
N HIS A 139 -34.21 -9.97 -31.68
CA HIS A 139 -34.50 -9.06 -32.80
C HIS A 139 -35.14 -7.75 -32.32
N PHE A 140 -34.68 -6.64 -32.89
CA PHE A 140 -35.20 -5.28 -32.69
C PHE A 140 -35.57 -4.66 -34.02
N SER A 141 -36.64 -3.85 -34.05
CA SER A 141 -37.03 -3.13 -35.26
C SER A 141 -37.47 -1.69 -35.01
N GLY A 142 -37.21 -0.81 -35.97
CA GLY A 142 -37.57 0.61 -35.96
C GLY A 142 -36.73 1.46 -34.99
N ASN A 143 -36.65 1.10 -33.71
CA ASN A 143 -35.82 1.78 -32.72
C ASN A 143 -34.46 1.07 -32.59
N ASN A 144 -33.38 1.80 -32.87
CA ASN A 144 -32.02 1.27 -32.74
C ASN A 144 -31.44 1.41 -31.32
N ARG A 145 -32.17 1.95 -30.34
CA ARG A 145 -31.70 2.03 -28.95
C ARG A 145 -32.18 0.83 -28.16
N VAL A 146 -31.26 0.06 -27.59
CA VAL A 146 -31.54 -1.12 -26.79
C VAL A 146 -31.06 -0.91 -25.37
N LYS A 147 -31.97 -1.17 -24.41
CA LYS A 147 -31.64 -1.24 -23.00
C LYS A 147 -31.14 -2.64 -22.67
N ILE A 148 -29.94 -2.74 -22.15
CA ILE A 148 -29.33 -3.96 -21.62
C ILE A 148 -29.39 -3.86 -20.10
N THR A 149 -29.84 -4.94 -19.46
CA THR A 149 -29.90 -5.09 -18.01
C THR A 149 -29.24 -6.40 -17.60
N GLY A 150 -28.74 -6.43 -16.39
CA GLY A 150 -28.12 -7.63 -15.84
C GLY A 150 -27.66 -7.42 -14.41
N LYS A 151 -26.80 -8.32 -13.96
CA LYS A 151 -26.23 -8.30 -12.63
C LYS A 151 -24.72 -8.46 -12.65
N THR A 152 -24.04 -7.75 -11.78
CA THR A 152 -22.61 -7.87 -11.51
C THR A 152 -22.35 -7.68 -10.00
N GLU A 153 -21.10 -7.49 -9.61
CA GLU A 153 -20.73 -7.06 -8.27
C GLU A 153 -21.10 -5.58 -8.03
N ALA A 154 -21.50 -5.24 -6.81
CA ALA A 154 -22.02 -3.91 -6.49
C ALA A 154 -21.02 -2.77 -6.69
N THR A 155 -19.71 -3.04 -6.59
CA THR A 155 -18.67 -2.02 -6.81
C THR A 155 -18.03 -2.10 -8.18
N ALA A 156 -18.37 -3.11 -9.00
CA ALA A 156 -17.83 -3.24 -10.34
C ALA A 156 -18.38 -2.17 -11.29
N GLN A 157 -17.55 -1.79 -12.26
CA GLN A 157 -17.94 -0.98 -13.39
C GLN A 157 -18.31 -1.88 -14.58
N VAL A 158 -19.45 -1.64 -15.20
CA VAL A 158 -19.90 -2.38 -16.40
C VAL A 158 -19.93 -1.46 -17.61
N PHE A 159 -19.40 -1.95 -18.73
CA PHE A 159 -19.42 -1.29 -20.02
C PHE A 159 -20.10 -2.18 -21.05
N ALA A 160 -21.02 -1.64 -21.84
CA ALA A 160 -21.57 -2.34 -23.01
C ALA A 160 -21.21 -1.56 -24.27
N HIS A 161 -20.42 -2.16 -25.17
CA HIS A 161 -19.91 -1.53 -26.38
C HIS A 161 -19.27 -0.14 -26.11
N GLY A 162 -18.52 -0.04 -25.00
CA GLY A 162 -17.88 1.19 -24.55
C GLY A 162 -18.78 2.19 -23.79
N PHE A 163 -20.09 1.96 -23.72
CA PHE A 163 -21.00 2.78 -22.91
C PHE A 163 -20.99 2.31 -21.45
N LEU A 164 -20.71 3.22 -20.53
CA LEU A 164 -20.74 2.96 -19.08
C LEU A 164 -22.19 2.73 -18.60
N ALA A 165 -22.43 1.63 -17.90
CA ALA A 165 -23.69 1.30 -17.27
C ALA A 165 -23.84 2.00 -15.91
N ASN A 166 -25.08 2.19 -15.47
CA ASN A 166 -25.37 2.46 -14.07
C ASN A 166 -25.43 1.12 -13.32
N VAL A 167 -24.65 0.96 -12.26
CA VAL A 167 -24.67 -0.21 -11.37
C VAL A 167 -25.17 0.26 -10.01
N ASP A 168 -26.17 -0.43 -9.45
CA ASP A 168 -26.74 -0.10 -8.15
C ASP A 168 -26.06 -0.84 -6.99
N ALA A 169 -26.47 -0.54 -5.76
CA ALA A 169 -25.89 -1.16 -4.56
C ALA A 169 -26.16 -2.67 -4.43
N ASN A 170 -27.06 -3.23 -5.22
CA ASN A 170 -27.33 -4.67 -5.29
C ASN A 170 -26.59 -5.34 -6.46
N GLY A 171 -25.83 -4.58 -7.24
CA GLY A 171 -25.13 -5.04 -8.43
C GLY A 171 -26.02 -5.15 -9.66
N GLU A 172 -27.28 -4.67 -9.62
CA GLU A 172 -28.09 -4.59 -10.84
C GLU A 172 -27.56 -3.47 -11.71
N PHE A 173 -27.34 -3.78 -12.99
CA PHE A 173 -26.85 -2.80 -13.95
C PHE A 173 -27.83 -2.56 -15.09
N GLU A 174 -27.84 -1.33 -15.58
CA GLU A 174 -28.54 -0.97 -16.80
C GLU A 174 -27.73 0.00 -17.67
N VAL A 175 -27.83 -0.20 -18.99
CA VAL A 175 -27.20 0.65 -19.99
C VAL A 175 -28.04 0.66 -21.26
N THR A 176 -28.16 1.82 -21.92
CA THR A 176 -28.84 1.93 -23.21
C THR A 176 -27.86 2.28 -24.30
N ILE A 177 -27.68 1.36 -25.26
CA ILE A 177 -26.74 1.51 -26.36
C ILE A 177 -27.47 1.61 -27.70
N PRO A 178 -26.90 2.31 -28.71
CA PRO A 178 -27.37 2.23 -30.07
C PRO A 178 -26.87 0.94 -30.76
N LEU A 179 -27.73 0.33 -31.58
CA LEU A 179 -27.34 -0.66 -32.59
C LEU A 179 -26.90 0.12 -33.84
N GLU A 180 -25.67 -0.12 -34.26
CA GLU A 180 -24.99 0.67 -35.28
C GLU A 180 -25.28 0.17 -36.70
N VAL A 181 -25.46 -1.14 -36.85
CA VAL A 181 -25.60 -1.79 -38.17
C VAL A 181 -26.94 -2.50 -38.32
N GLU A 182 -27.45 -2.52 -39.56
CA GLU A 182 -28.55 -3.40 -39.96
C GLU A 182 -28.07 -4.86 -39.93
N GLY A 183 -28.90 -5.77 -39.41
CA GLY A 183 -28.53 -7.17 -39.23
C GLY A 183 -27.90 -7.44 -37.87
N GLU A 184 -26.93 -8.36 -37.82
CA GLU A 184 -26.27 -8.76 -36.57
C GLU A 184 -25.34 -7.66 -36.03
N ASN A 185 -25.52 -7.33 -34.75
CA ASN A 185 -24.68 -6.46 -33.95
C ASN A 185 -24.06 -7.33 -32.83
N LYS A 186 -22.73 -7.32 -32.71
CA LYS A 186 -22.01 -7.99 -31.62
C LYS A 186 -21.65 -6.97 -30.56
N ILE A 187 -22.19 -7.16 -29.37
CA ILE A 187 -22.03 -6.25 -28.25
C ILE A 187 -21.11 -6.92 -27.26
N GLU A 188 -19.97 -6.29 -26.98
CA GLU A 188 -19.10 -6.69 -25.88
C GLU A 188 -19.61 -6.04 -24.60
N ILE A 189 -19.91 -6.84 -23.58
CA ILE A 189 -20.23 -6.38 -22.22
C ILE A 189 -19.05 -6.77 -21.34
N LYS A 190 -18.42 -5.79 -20.71
CA LYS A 190 -17.24 -5.97 -19.85
C LYS A 190 -17.51 -5.43 -18.45
N ALA A 191 -17.29 -6.25 -17.42
CA ALA A 191 -17.27 -5.84 -16.02
C ALA A 191 -15.81 -5.70 -15.54
N VAL A 192 -15.55 -4.74 -14.65
CA VAL A 192 -14.25 -4.49 -14.01
C VAL A 192 -14.47 -4.21 -12.53
N ASP A 193 -13.84 -4.98 -11.63
CA ASP A 193 -13.95 -4.76 -10.18
C ASP A 193 -12.97 -3.68 -9.66
N ASP A 194 -12.99 -3.44 -8.35
CA ASP A 194 -12.09 -2.48 -7.69
C ASP A 194 -10.61 -2.94 -7.66
N ALA A 195 -10.33 -4.24 -7.78
CA ALA A 195 -8.99 -4.81 -7.84
C ALA A 195 -8.38 -4.77 -9.25
N GLY A 196 -9.22 -4.49 -10.27
CA GLY A 196 -8.87 -4.48 -11.68
C GLY A 196 -9.08 -5.82 -12.40
N ASN A 197 -9.73 -6.81 -11.78
CA ASN A 197 -10.13 -8.04 -12.49
C ASN A 197 -11.29 -7.74 -13.44
N THR A 198 -11.39 -8.55 -14.51
CA THR A 198 -12.35 -8.30 -15.58
C THR A 198 -13.04 -9.57 -16.04
N GLU A 199 -14.33 -9.46 -16.33
CA GLU A 199 -15.13 -10.49 -17.00
C GLU A 199 -15.80 -9.90 -18.25
N THR A 200 -15.85 -10.65 -19.35
CA THR A 200 -16.36 -10.16 -20.64
C THR A 200 -17.30 -11.16 -21.29
N LYS A 201 -18.48 -10.69 -21.70
CA LYS A 201 -19.48 -11.47 -22.45
C LYS A 201 -19.81 -10.83 -23.80
N GLU A 202 -20.06 -11.66 -24.79
CA GLU A 202 -20.59 -11.23 -26.09
C GLU A 202 -22.11 -11.45 -26.12
N LEU A 203 -22.86 -10.43 -26.55
CA LEU A 203 -24.29 -10.49 -26.80
C LEU A 203 -24.56 -10.13 -28.26
N LYS A 204 -25.21 -11.03 -28.99
CA LYS A 204 -25.59 -10.81 -30.39
C LYS A 204 -27.02 -10.33 -30.46
N LEU A 205 -27.26 -9.21 -31.14
CA LEU A 205 -28.60 -8.70 -31.39
C LEU A 205 -28.81 -8.44 -32.88
N HIS A 206 -30.03 -8.64 -33.36
CA HIS A 206 -30.37 -8.37 -34.75
C HIS A 206 -31.22 -7.12 -34.86
N PHE A 207 -30.76 -6.14 -35.63
CA PHE A 207 -31.48 -4.89 -35.87
C PHE A 207 -32.07 -4.86 -37.28
N LYS A 208 -33.31 -4.37 -37.39
CA LYS A 208 -33.97 -4.06 -38.65
C LYS A 208 -34.55 -2.65 -38.64
N LYS A 209 -34.11 -1.78 -39.54
CA LYS A 209 -34.66 -0.42 -39.67
C LYS A 209 -36.14 -0.39 -40.06
#